data_AF-A0A2A5HCZ7-F1
#
_entry.id   AF-A0A2A5HCZ7-F1
#
_cell.length_a   1.000
_cell.length_b   1.000
_cell.length_c   1.000
_cell.angle_alpha   90.00
_cell.angle_beta   90.00
_cell.angle_gamma   90.00
#
_symmetry.space_group_name_H-M   'P 1'
#
loop_
_entity.id
_entity.type
_entity.pdbx_description
1 polymer ?
#
loop_
_entity_poly.entity_id
_entity_poly.type
_entity_poly.pdbx_seq_one_letter_code
_entity_poly.pdbx_strand_id
1 'polypeptide(L)'
;MVNFKIIFCVIITLFFFGIIKAQFISIADYDNKAQAYAILSAQYTKLAYLQARKMEINSNPEAYCDTGRVSNLIAIEYADSALYFAHDSSKKAIEIMQRAISYQHNANKFFNHFSSKKRLFDQKSLVFALGNAIDDAYLASLLFDNQENEEDIIAENKERLITRIETDEFSFVTIKEIYGNRLTELTNEINALEKQKSTKTGDELVIIENTIKQLKEEEKKLKEKIATSSDKLLTIQSELSEEMLKIVDEAIFTTEKTGFYNEQVPIPKNPKMPEGLVFRIQIGFFRRELPEEHFDGIFPLASEQIDNTYFRYIAGNFPTYEAAKRSLQKINDKGYSDAFIVAYFNRKKISISEALSK
;
A
#
# COMPACT_ATOMS: atom_id res chain seq x y z
N MET A 1 32.11 9.94 1.94
CA MET A 1 32.43 8.53 1.58
C MET A 1 31.86 7.50 2.58
N VAL A 2 30.94 7.88 3.49
CA VAL A 2 30.35 6.98 4.51
C VAL A 2 28.93 6.52 4.11
N ASN A 3 28.21 7.26 3.26
CA ASN A 3 26.81 6.95 2.88
C ASN A 3 26.64 5.75 1.94
N PHE A 4 27.68 5.33 1.20
CA PHE A 4 27.54 4.27 0.20
C PHE A 4 27.48 2.85 0.81
N LYS A 5 28.08 2.64 1.99
CA LYS A 5 28.07 1.33 2.68
C LYS A 5 26.75 1.00 3.37
N ILE A 6 26.01 2.01 3.83
CA ILE A 6 24.72 1.81 4.50
C ILE A 6 23.66 1.41 3.47
N ILE A 7 23.67 2.04 2.29
CA ILE A 7 22.77 1.71 1.17
C ILE A 7 22.96 0.25 0.72
N PHE A 8 24.20 -0.23 0.65
CA PHE A 8 24.50 -1.60 0.21
C PHE A 8 24.04 -2.68 1.22
N CYS A 9 24.04 -2.36 2.51
CA CYS A 9 23.64 -3.31 3.55
C CYS A 9 22.11 -3.46 3.65
N VAL A 10 21.34 -2.39 3.37
CA VAL A 10 19.87 -2.40 3.38
C VAL A 10 19.28 -3.20 2.21
N ILE A 11 19.93 -3.14 1.04
CA ILE A 11 19.54 -3.92 -0.15
C ILE A 11 19.61 -5.44 0.13
N ILE A 12 20.56 -5.89 0.94
CA ILE A 12 20.78 -7.32 1.24
C ILE A 12 19.73 -7.85 2.24
N THR A 13 19.26 -7.04 3.20
CA THR A 13 18.24 -7.45 4.18
C THR A 13 16.80 -7.42 3.65
N LEU A 14 16.53 -6.71 2.54
CA LEU A 14 15.23 -6.73 1.86
C LEU A 14 14.92 -8.08 1.18
N PHE A 15 15.88 -9.00 1.09
CA PHE A 15 15.72 -10.28 0.39
C PHE A 15 15.01 -11.39 1.19
N PHE A 16 14.70 -11.21 2.48
CA PHE A 16 14.28 -12.32 3.35
C PHE A 16 12.88 -12.28 3.95
N PHE A 17 12.04 -11.30 3.65
CA PHE A 17 10.71 -11.20 4.28
C PHE A 17 9.59 -11.00 3.28
N GLY A 18 8.46 -11.71 3.50
CA GLY A 18 7.23 -11.75 2.70
C GLY A 18 6.45 -10.44 2.61
N ILE A 19 7.14 -9.32 2.52
CA ILE A 19 6.60 -8.13 1.86
C ILE A 19 6.56 -8.53 0.38
N ILE A 20 5.46 -8.27 -0.34
CA ILE A 20 5.54 -8.06 -1.79
C ILE A 20 6.79 -7.21 -1.97
N LYS A 21 7.80 -7.66 -2.73
CA LYS A 21 8.98 -6.83 -2.96
C LYS A 21 8.45 -5.59 -3.68
N ALA A 22 8.14 -4.54 -2.92
CA ALA A 22 7.59 -3.31 -3.46
C ALA A 22 8.62 -2.84 -4.46
N GLN A 23 8.24 -2.89 -5.73
CA GLN A 23 9.11 -2.36 -6.77
C GLN A 23 9.16 -0.85 -6.50
N PHE A 24 10.34 -0.35 -6.14
CA PHE A 24 10.53 1.08 -5.97
C PHE A 24 10.46 1.74 -7.33
N ILE A 25 9.94 2.96 -7.41
CA ILE A 25 10.00 3.69 -8.67
C ILE A 25 11.46 3.96 -9.07
N SER A 26 11.73 4.02 -10.36
CA SER A 26 12.98 4.55 -10.88
C SER A 26 12.84 6.05 -11.07
N ILE A 27 13.75 6.84 -10.47
CA ILE A 27 13.76 8.31 -10.63
C ILE A 27 13.94 8.70 -12.10
N ALA A 28 14.61 7.86 -12.90
CA ALA A 28 14.84 8.13 -14.32
C ALA A 28 13.55 8.11 -15.16
N ASP A 29 12.47 7.53 -14.63
CA ASP A 29 11.19 7.38 -15.34
C ASP A 29 10.30 8.63 -15.18
N TYR A 30 10.75 9.61 -14.40
CA TYR A 30 10.01 10.81 -14.02
C TYR A 30 10.72 12.07 -14.48
N ASP A 31 10.01 12.88 -15.26
CA ASP A 31 10.49 14.18 -15.71
C ASP A 31 10.64 15.16 -14.52
N ASN A 32 9.70 15.08 -13.57
CA ASN A 32 9.74 15.84 -12.33
C ASN A 32 10.38 15.03 -11.19
N LYS A 33 11.62 15.40 -10.88
CA LYS A 33 12.41 14.77 -9.82
C LYS A 33 11.81 14.99 -8.43
N ALA A 34 11.20 16.14 -8.15
CA ALA A 34 10.56 16.41 -6.87
C ALA A 34 9.41 15.44 -6.61
N GLN A 35 8.57 15.21 -7.63
CA GLN A 35 7.53 14.19 -7.61
C GLN A 35 8.11 12.79 -7.35
N ALA A 36 9.16 12.38 -8.09
CA ALA A 36 9.76 11.07 -7.93
C ALA A 36 10.30 10.86 -6.50
N TYR A 37 11.05 11.82 -5.97
CA TYR A 37 11.59 11.73 -4.62
C TYR A 37 10.51 11.71 -3.55
N ALA A 38 9.40 12.42 -3.75
CA ALA A 38 8.26 12.37 -2.84
C ALA A 38 7.58 10.99 -2.83
N ILE A 39 7.43 10.35 -4.01
CA ILE A 39 6.93 8.97 -4.11
C ILE A 39 7.88 8.00 -3.39
N LEU A 40 9.19 8.12 -3.60
CA LEU A 40 10.17 7.28 -2.90
C LEU A 40 10.12 7.47 -1.38
N SER A 41 9.98 8.72 -0.92
CA SER A 41 9.77 9.01 0.50
C SER A 41 8.53 8.29 1.06
N ALA A 42 7.41 8.33 0.34
CA ALA A 42 6.21 7.59 0.70
C ALA A 42 6.44 6.06 0.71
N GLN A 43 7.12 5.50 -0.30
CA GLN A 43 7.42 4.06 -0.40
C GLN A 43 8.32 3.56 0.75
N TYR A 44 9.35 4.32 1.13
CA TYR A 44 10.22 3.97 2.26
C TYR A 44 9.52 4.18 3.61
N THR A 45 8.65 5.18 3.73
CA THR A 45 7.83 5.35 4.94
C THR A 45 6.82 4.21 5.07
N LYS A 46 6.25 3.73 3.96
CA LYS A 46 5.41 2.51 3.91
C LYS A 46 6.16 1.29 4.42
N LEU A 47 7.41 1.08 4.01
CA LEU A 47 8.23 0.02 4.61
C LEU A 47 8.36 0.19 6.12
N ALA A 48 8.66 1.39 6.61
CA ALA A 48 8.74 1.65 8.04
C ALA A 48 7.44 1.37 8.78
N TYR A 49 6.29 1.76 8.21
CA TYR A 49 4.96 1.49 8.73
C TYR A 49 4.70 -0.01 8.87
N LEU A 50 4.99 -0.79 7.82
CA LEU A 50 4.80 -2.24 7.84
C LEU A 50 5.67 -2.93 8.91
N GLN A 51 6.90 -2.45 9.10
CA GLN A 51 7.76 -2.94 10.18
C GLN A 51 7.19 -2.58 11.56
N ALA A 52 6.70 -1.36 11.75
CA ALA A 52 6.05 -0.92 12.98
C ALA A 52 4.80 -1.75 13.31
N ARG A 53 4.03 -2.18 12.30
CA ARG A 53 2.91 -3.13 12.46
C ARG A 53 3.38 -4.52 12.87
N LYS A 54 4.44 -5.03 12.27
CA LYS A 54 5.01 -6.35 12.64
C LYS A 54 5.50 -6.40 14.08
N MET A 55 5.94 -5.28 14.66
CA MET A 55 6.30 -5.19 16.08
C MET A 55 5.14 -5.52 17.02
N GLU A 56 3.88 -5.35 16.59
CA GLU A 56 2.68 -5.61 17.41
C GLU A 56 2.43 -7.10 17.62
N ILE A 57 2.69 -7.90 16.57
CA ILE A 57 2.22 -9.29 16.48
C ILE A 57 3.35 -10.30 16.74
N ASN A 58 4.62 -9.88 16.67
CA ASN A 58 5.76 -10.79 16.71
C ASN A 58 6.47 -10.86 18.07
N SER A 59 7.02 -12.03 18.36
CA SER A 59 7.80 -12.31 19.58
C SER A 59 9.19 -11.66 19.62
N ASN A 60 9.71 -11.16 18.48
CA ASN A 60 10.98 -10.43 18.40
C ASN A 60 10.80 -9.02 17.78
N PRO A 61 10.23 -8.06 18.52
CA PRO A 61 9.96 -6.71 18.02
C PRO A 61 11.22 -5.87 17.72
N GLU A 62 12.39 -6.23 18.25
CA GLU A 62 13.64 -5.48 18.06
C GLU A 62 14.12 -5.50 16.61
N ALA A 63 14.08 -6.66 15.95
CA ALA A 63 14.50 -6.80 14.56
C ALA A 63 13.66 -5.92 13.60
N TYR A 64 12.36 -5.80 13.88
CA TYR A 64 11.45 -4.96 13.11
C TYR A 64 11.65 -3.46 13.43
N CYS A 65 11.97 -3.11 14.68
CA CYS A 65 12.27 -1.74 15.08
C CYS A 65 13.45 -1.16 14.30
N ASP A 66 14.58 -1.88 14.21
CA ASP A 66 15.77 -1.40 13.51
C ASP A 66 15.53 -1.22 12.02
N THR A 67 14.86 -2.21 11.40
CA THR A 67 14.50 -2.17 9.98
C THR A 67 13.54 -1.01 9.69
N GLY A 68 12.54 -0.81 10.55
CA GLY A 68 11.58 0.29 10.44
C GLY A 68 12.24 1.65 10.58
N ARG A 69 13.15 1.80 11.56
CA ARG A 69 13.92 3.02 11.78
C ARG A 69 14.77 3.38 10.58
N VAL A 70 15.54 2.43 10.04
CA VAL A 70 16.40 2.66 8.87
C VAL A 70 15.56 3.05 7.64
N SER A 71 14.44 2.36 7.42
CA SER A 71 13.53 2.68 6.32
C SER A 71 12.99 4.11 6.43
N ASN A 72 12.58 4.53 7.64
CA ASN A 72 12.08 5.89 7.89
C ASN A 72 13.18 6.96 7.72
N LEU A 73 14.43 6.66 8.08
CA LEU A 73 15.56 7.57 7.83
C LEU A 73 15.81 7.76 6.33
N ILE A 74 15.79 6.68 5.55
CA ILE A 74 15.90 6.76 4.09
C ILE A 74 14.74 7.59 3.51
N ALA A 75 13.53 7.44 4.05
CA ALA A 75 12.37 8.22 3.62
C ALA A 75 12.54 9.73 3.85
N ILE A 76 13.15 10.13 4.97
CA ILE A 76 13.49 11.54 5.26
C ILE A 76 14.48 12.07 4.23
N GLU A 77 15.54 11.33 3.90
CA GLU A 77 16.54 11.75 2.90
C GLU A 77 15.89 11.97 1.52
N TYR A 78 14.94 11.11 1.14
CA TYR A 78 14.16 11.32 -0.08
C TYR A 78 13.18 12.49 0.04
N ALA A 79 12.62 12.76 1.22
CA ALA A 79 11.78 13.92 1.44
C ALA A 79 12.55 15.22 1.29
N ASP A 80 13.75 15.28 1.86
CA ASP A 80 14.67 16.40 1.71
C ASP A 80 15.10 16.57 0.25
N SER A 81 15.34 15.47 -0.46
CA SER A 81 15.61 15.50 -1.91
C SER A 81 14.41 16.04 -2.70
N ALA A 82 13.18 15.66 -2.34
CA ALA A 82 11.98 16.19 -2.98
C ALA A 82 11.88 17.70 -2.82
N LEU A 83 12.13 18.21 -1.61
CA LEU A 83 12.18 19.66 -1.34
C LEU A 83 13.31 20.36 -2.09
N TYR A 84 14.48 19.73 -2.21
CA TYR A 84 15.63 20.28 -2.94
C TYR A 84 15.34 20.46 -4.43
N PHE A 85 14.65 19.51 -5.06
CA PHE A 85 14.26 19.58 -6.48
C PHE A 85 12.93 20.31 -6.71
N ALA A 86 12.21 20.69 -5.66
CA ALA A 86 10.93 21.37 -5.78
C ALA A 86 11.11 22.76 -6.38
N HIS A 87 10.21 23.11 -7.30
CA HIS A 87 10.15 24.48 -7.81
C HIS A 87 9.44 25.40 -6.81
N ASP A 88 9.87 26.66 -6.73
CA ASP A 88 9.34 27.67 -5.79
C ASP A 88 7.84 27.95 -5.98
N SER A 89 7.28 27.66 -7.17
CA SER A 89 5.85 27.79 -7.44
C SER A 89 5.01 26.76 -6.70
N SER A 90 5.56 25.58 -6.40
CA SER A 90 4.85 24.47 -5.77
C SER A 90 4.75 24.63 -4.25
N LYS A 91 4.41 25.85 -3.79
CA LYS A 91 4.36 26.23 -2.37
C LYS A 91 3.52 25.26 -1.53
N LYS A 92 2.37 24.84 -2.06
CA LYS A 92 1.48 23.90 -1.38
C LYS A 92 2.12 22.51 -1.22
N ALA A 93 2.78 22.01 -2.25
CA ALA A 93 3.49 20.73 -2.20
C ALA A 93 4.65 20.78 -1.19
N ILE A 94 5.43 21.87 -1.20
CA ILE A 94 6.53 22.11 -0.26
C ILE A 94 6.02 22.11 1.19
N GLU A 95 4.96 22.85 1.49
CA GLU A 95 4.35 22.88 2.83
C GLU A 95 3.92 21.49 3.32
N ILE A 96 3.27 20.72 2.43
CA ILE A 96 2.79 19.37 2.74
C ILE A 96 3.98 18.43 2.96
N MET A 97 5.02 18.51 2.12
CA MET A 97 6.20 17.67 2.27
C MET A 97 6.98 17.98 3.56
N GLN A 98 7.07 19.25 3.97
CA GLN A 98 7.64 19.62 5.27
C GLN A 98 6.85 19.02 6.44
N ARG A 99 5.53 18.95 6.31
CA ARG A 99 4.67 18.28 7.29
C ARG A 99 4.94 16.76 7.33
N ALA A 100 5.13 16.13 6.17
CA ALA A 100 5.55 14.72 6.09
C ALA A 100 6.87 14.48 6.86
N ILE A 101 7.87 15.33 6.65
CA ILE A 101 9.17 15.26 7.35
C ILE A 101 9.00 15.40 8.86
N SER A 102 8.15 16.33 9.33
CA SER A 102 7.83 16.48 10.76
C SER A 102 7.26 15.19 11.36
N TYR A 103 6.33 14.53 10.66
CA TYR A 103 5.81 13.24 11.07
C TYR A 103 6.87 12.13 11.08
N GLN A 104 7.73 12.06 10.06
CA GLN A 104 8.84 11.10 9.99
C GLN A 104 9.84 11.30 11.13
N HIS A 105 10.17 12.55 11.49
CA HIS A 105 11.02 12.84 12.65
C HIS A 105 10.37 12.41 13.96
N ASN A 106 9.05 12.61 14.11
CA ASN A 106 8.32 12.13 15.28
C ASN A 106 8.32 10.59 15.36
N ALA A 107 8.10 9.90 14.23
CA ALA A 107 8.24 8.44 14.14
C ALA A 107 9.63 7.96 14.59
N ASN A 108 10.69 8.66 14.17
CA ASN A 108 12.06 8.30 14.56
C ASN A 108 12.30 8.42 16.08
N LYS A 109 11.66 9.39 16.76
CA LYS A 109 11.72 9.50 18.23
C LYS A 109 11.12 8.24 18.90
N PHE A 110 10.01 7.72 18.40
CA PHE A 110 9.38 6.51 18.93
C PHE A 110 10.25 5.27 18.69
N PHE A 111 10.82 5.09 17.49
CA PHE A 111 11.77 3.99 17.23
C PHE A 111 12.99 4.04 18.17
N ASN A 112 13.55 5.23 18.42
CA ASN A 112 14.66 5.38 19.37
C ASN A 112 14.24 5.08 20.81
N HIS A 113 13.02 5.46 21.21
CA HIS A 113 12.50 5.17 22.54
C HIS A 113 12.37 3.66 22.78
N PHE A 114 11.88 2.91 21.77
CA PHE A 114 11.76 1.46 21.83
C PHE A 114 13.10 0.77 22.09
N SER A 115 14.14 1.15 21.35
CA SER A 115 15.50 0.62 21.53
C SER A 115 16.02 0.81 22.96
N SER A 116 15.66 1.92 23.61
CA SER A 116 16.15 2.27 24.95
C SER A 116 15.33 1.69 26.12
N LYS A 117 14.02 1.48 25.96
CA LYS A 117 13.11 1.09 27.05
C LYS A 117 11.96 0.20 26.54
N LYS A 118 12.12 -1.12 26.63
CA LYS A 118 11.16 -2.16 26.18
C LYS A 118 9.73 -2.08 26.76
N ARG A 119 9.45 -1.25 27.77
CA ARG A 119 8.26 -1.40 28.64
C ARG A 119 7.15 -0.35 28.47
N LEU A 120 7.37 0.72 27.69
CA LEU A 120 6.42 1.85 27.51
C LEU A 120 6.51 2.40 26.07
N PHE A 121 6.34 1.52 25.09
CA PHE A 121 6.36 1.93 23.69
C PHE A 121 4.98 2.38 23.23
N ASP A 122 4.85 3.66 22.88
CA ASP A 122 3.62 4.20 22.30
C ASP A 122 3.55 3.87 20.80
N GLN A 123 3.16 2.62 20.52
CA GLN A 123 3.08 2.08 19.19
C GLN A 123 1.99 2.73 18.32
N LYS A 124 0.86 3.09 18.93
CA LYS A 124 -0.24 3.75 18.22
C LYS A 124 0.22 5.08 17.65
N SER A 125 0.95 5.87 18.45
CA SER A 125 1.52 7.13 17.99
C SER A 125 2.59 6.95 16.92
N LEU A 126 3.39 5.88 16.96
CA LEU A 126 4.33 5.58 15.88
C LEU A 126 3.62 5.28 14.56
N VAL A 127 2.65 4.34 14.58
CA VAL A 127 1.90 3.94 13.39
C VAL A 127 1.12 5.13 12.84
N PHE A 128 0.53 5.96 13.70
CA PHE A 128 -0.14 7.20 13.34
C PHE A 128 0.83 8.19 12.65
N ALA A 129 2.01 8.43 13.24
CA ALA A 129 3.00 9.34 12.66
C ALA A 129 3.47 8.85 11.28
N LEU A 130 3.81 7.57 11.15
CA LEU A 130 4.23 6.99 9.87
C LEU A 130 3.13 7.03 8.81
N GLY A 131 1.88 6.77 9.20
CA GLY A 131 0.76 6.83 8.29
C GLY A 131 0.51 8.23 7.72
N ASN A 132 0.47 9.26 8.58
CA ASN A 132 0.34 10.65 8.11
C ASN A 132 1.53 11.09 7.24
N ALA A 133 2.74 10.62 7.54
CA ALA A 133 3.90 10.90 6.72
C ALA A 133 3.79 10.31 5.30
N ILE A 134 3.25 9.11 5.16
CA ILE A 134 3.00 8.48 3.85
C ILE A 134 2.01 9.29 3.06
N ASP A 135 0.89 9.66 3.69
CA ASP A 135 -0.19 10.41 3.05
C ASP A 135 0.27 11.79 2.58
N ASP A 136 1.02 12.51 3.41
CA ASP A 136 1.55 13.83 3.06
C ASP A 136 2.64 13.74 1.98
N ALA A 137 3.57 12.79 2.09
CA ALA A 137 4.61 12.62 1.07
C ALA A 137 3.99 12.27 -0.29
N TYR A 138 2.97 11.40 -0.29
CA TYR A 138 2.23 11.06 -1.49
C TYR A 138 1.44 12.26 -2.04
N LEU A 139 0.70 12.98 -1.19
CA LEU A 139 -0.06 14.15 -1.62
C LEU A 139 0.86 15.25 -2.19
N ALA A 140 2.02 15.48 -1.58
CA ALA A 140 3.02 16.40 -2.12
C ALA A 140 3.48 15.96 -3.52
N SER A 141 3.67 14.66 -3.75
CA SER A 141 4.04 14.12 -5.08
C SER A 141 3.02 14.43 -6.19
N LEU A 142 1.74 14.57 -5.84
CA LEU A 142 0.69 14.93 -6.77
C LEU A 142 0.62 16.44 -7.06
N LEU A 143 1.20 17.24 -6.18
CA LEU A 143 1.13 18.71 -6.22
C LEU A 143 2.44 19.37 -6.67
N PHE A 144 3.53 18.61 -6.83
CA PHE A 144 4.74 19.13 -7.44
C PHE A 144 4.48 19.40 -8.92
N ASP A 145 4.59 20.67 -9.31
CA ASP A 145 4.34 21.11 -10.69
C ASP A 145 5.52 20.71 -11.58
N ASN A 146 5.22 20.31 -12.82
CA ASN A 146 6.24 20.18 -13.85
C ASN A 146 6.48 21.57 -14.47
N GLN A 147 7.73 21.96 -14.68
CA GLN A 147 8.01 23.08 -15.58
C GLN A 147 7.84 22.58 -17.02
N GLU A 148 6.71 22.88 -17.65
CA GLU A 148 6.58 23.25 -19.09
C GLU A 148 5.10 23.53 -19.43
N ASN A 149 4.90 24.42 -20.40
CA ASN A 149 3.69 25.20 -20.70
C ASN A 149 2.37 24.42 -20.76
N GLU A 150 1.26 25.11 -20.43
CA GLU A 150 -0.14 24.66 -20.57
C GLU A 150 -0.55 24.21 -21.99
N GLU A 151 0.32 24.27 -23.00
CA GLU A 151 -0.02 23.98 -24.40
C GLU A 151 0.45 22.62 -24.95
N ASP A 152 1.23 21.80 -24.22
CA ASP A 152 1.64 20.46 -24.70
C ASP A 152 1.05 19.27 -23.91
N ILE A 153 0.06 19.50 -23.05
CA ILE A 153 -0.76 18.40 -22.50
C ILE A 153 -1.92 18.12 -23.48
N ILE A 154 -1.58 17.70 -24.71
CA ILE A 154 -2.38 16.61 -25.28
C ILE A 154 -2.16 15.47 -24.29
N ALA A 155 -3.17 15.23 -23.46
CA ALA A 155 -3.21 14.15 -22.50
C ALA A 155 -3.07 12.81 -23.23
N GLU A 156 -1.83 12.46 -23.59
CA GLU A 156 -1.45 11.07 -23.65
C GLU A 156 -1.71 10.51 -22.26
N ASN A 157 -2.64 9.55 -22.19
CA ASN A 157 -2.77 8.62 -21.08
C ASN A 157 -1.39 7.95 -20.86
N LYS A 158 -0.49 8.61 -20.13
CA LYS A 158 0.75 8.00 -19.67
C LYS A 158 0.30 6.94 -18.66
N GLU A 159 0.32 5.67 -19.10
CA GLU A 159 -0.01 4.49 -18.30
C GLU A 159 0.73 4.63 -16.95
N ARG A 160 -0.01 4.62 -15.83
CA ARG A 160 0.60 4.85 -14.53
C ARG A 160 1.54 3.70 -14.23
N LEU A 161 2.75 4.02 -13.79
CA LEU A 161 3.69 3.01 -13.31
C LEU A 161 3.04 2.22 -12.16
N ILE A 162 3.09 0.90 -12.23
CA ILE A 162 2.38 0.01 -11.30
C ILE A 162 2.81 0.24 -9.85
N THR A 163 4.10 0.53 -9.67
CA THR A 163 4.72 0.91 -8.40
C THR A 163 4.13 2.18 -7.79
N ARG A 164 3.70 3.12 -8.63
CA ARG A 164 2.92 4.29 -8.21
C ARG A 164 1.53 3.85 -7.77
N ILE A 165 0.82 3.08 -8.59
CA ILE A 165 -0.53 2.59 -8.24
C ILE A 165 -0.54 1.81 -6.91
N GLU A 166 0.47 0.96 -6.64
CA GLU A 166 0.64 0.27 -5.35
C GLU A 166 0.88 1.21 -4.16
N THR A 167 1.51 2.35 -4.42
CA THR A 167 1.77 3.39 -3.42
C THR A 167 0.48 4.17 -3.16
N ASP A 168 -0.25 4.51 -4.21
CA ASP A 168 -1.55 5.17 -4.15
C ASP A 168 -2.53 4.30 -3.35
N GLU A 169 -2.66 3.01 -3.70
CA GLU A 169 -3.54 2.05 -3.03
C GLU A 169 -3.26 1.98 -1.54
N PHE A 170 -1.98 1.81 -1.18
CA PHE A 170 -1.57 1.73 0.20
C PHE A 170 -1.85 3.03 0.97
N SER A 171 -1.62 4.19 0.36
CA SER A 171 -1.87 5.49 0.97
C SER A 171 -3.37 5.65 1.26
N PHE A 172 -4.24 5.37 0.29
CA PHE A 172 -5.68 5.46 0.52
C PHE A 172 -6.21 4.42 1.53
N VAL A 173 -5.64 3.22 1.59
CA VAL A 173 -5.96 2.24 2.66
C VAL A 173 -5.55 2.81 4.03
N THR A 174 -4.36 3.39 4.13
CA THR A 174 -3.82 3.98 5.36
C THR A 174 -4.66 5.17 5.83
N ILE A 175 -5.03 6.08 4.91
CA ILE A 175 -5.95 7.19 5.16
C ILE A 175 -7.27 6.69 5.74
N LYS A 176 -7.87 5.68 5.10
CA LYS A 176 -9.15 5.09 5.54
C LYS A 176 -9.03 4.53 6.95
N GLU A 177 -7.94 3.83 7.26
CA GLU A 177 -7.68 3.27 8.59
C GLU A 177 -7.49 4.36 9.65
N ILE A 178 -6.63 5.35 9.39
CA ILE A 178 -6.33 6.44 10.33
C ILE A 178 -7.58 7.26 10.63
N TYR A 179 -8.32 7.65 9.59
CA TYR A 179 -9.55 8.41 9.77
C TYR A 179 -10.65 7.57 10.43
N GLY A 180 -10.73 6.27 10.14
CA GLY A 180 -11.63 5.36 10.85
C GLY A 180 -11.32 5.25 12.35
N ASN A 181 -10.04 5.18 12.72
CA ASN A 181 -9.61 5.17 14.11
C ASN A 181 -9.95 6.49 14.81
N ARG A 182 -9.64 7.63 14.18
CA ARG A 182 -9.97 8.96 14.73
C ARG A 182 -11.48 9.15 14.88
N LEU A 183 -12.28 8.63 13.95
CA LEU A 183 -13.75 8.66 14.04
C LEU A 183 -14.27 7.90 15.27
N THR A 184 -13.65 6.74 15.55
CA THR A 184 -13.96 5.94 16.74
C THR A 184 -13.59 6.69 18.02
N GLU A 185 -12.43 7.35 18.07
CA GLU A 185 -12.02 8.19 19.20
C GLU A 185 -12.99 9.35 19.43
N LEU A 186 -13.33 10.10 18.37
CA LEU A 186 -14.30 11.19 18.44
C LEU A 186 -15.65 10.72 18.98
N THR A 187 -16.13 9.56 18.52
CA THR A 187 -17.38 8.97 19.01
C THR A 187 -17.32 8.71 20.52
N ASN A 188 -16.20 8.15 21.01
CA ASN A 188 -16.00 7.90 22.43
C ASN A 188 -15.90 9.20 23.25
N GLU A 189 -15.19 10.21 22.75
CA GLU A 189 -15.06 11.54 23.36
C GLU A 189 -16.44 12.23 23.47
N ILE A 190 -17.23 12.22 22.39
CA ILE A 190 -18.58 12.79 22.35
C ILE A 190 -19.47 12.08 23.36
N ASN A 191 -19.48 10.74 23.39
CA ASN A 191 -20.30 9.97 24.34
C ASN A 191 -19.91 10.26 25.81
N ALA A 192 -18.62 10.42 26.10
CA ALA A 192 -18.14 10.76 27.42
C ALA A 192 -18.60 12.17 27.85
N LEU A 193 -18.50 13.15 26.94
CA LEU A 193 -18.94 14.53 27.19
C LEU A 193 -20.47 14.62 27.31
N GLU A 194 -21.24 13.88 26.51
CA GLU A 194 -22.70 13.81 26.62
C GLU A 194 -23.13 13.22 27.97
N LYS A 195 -22.39 12.24 28.51
CA LYS A 195 -22.61 11.74 29.87
C LYS A 195 -22.32 12.81 30.92
N GLN A 196 -21.21 13.54 30.81
CA GLN A 196 -20.85 14.62 31.75
C GLN A 196 -21.86 15.76 31.72
N LYS A 197 -22.39 16.11 30.54
CA LYS A 197 -23.42 17.13 30.34
C LYS A 197 -24.61 16.96 31.31
N SER A 198 -25.01 15.73 31.59
CA SER A 198 -26.14 15.43 32.50
C SER A 198 -25.93 15.82 33.97
N THR A 199 -24.68 16.09 34.37
CA THR A 199 -24.30 16.34 35.78
C THR A 199 -23.76 17.75 36.04
N LYS A 200 -23.61 18.57 34.99
CA LYS A 200 -22.98 19.90 35.05
C LYS A 200 -23.99 21.02 34.80
N THR A 201 -23.74 22.20 35.37
CA THR A 201 -24.60 23.39 35.26
C THR A 201 -23.76 24.66 35.09
N GLY A 202 -24.39 25.75 34.63
CA GLY A 202 -23.72 27.04 34.46
C GLY A 202 -22.67 27.03 33.34
N ASP A 203 -21.55 27.74 33.55
CA ASP A 203 -20.50 27.92 32.54
C ASP A 203 -19.85 26.60 32.09
N GLU A 204 -19.73 25.61 32.99
CA GLU A 204 -19.20 24.29 32.66
C GLU A 204 -20.08 23.56 31.63
N LEU A 205 -21.40 23.72 31.71
CA LEU A 205 -22.34 23.13 30.76
C LEU A 205 -22.15 23.76 29.36
N VAL A 206 -22.01 25.08 29.30
CA VAL A 206 -21.81 25.82 28.03
C VAL A 206 -20.50 25.41 27.36
N ILE A 207 -19.42 25.22 28.13
CA ILE A 207 -18.13 24.75 27.61
C ILE A 207 -18.26 23.34 27.02
N ILE A 208 -18.92 22.43 27.74
CA ILE A 208 -19.17 21.05 27.27
C ILE A 208 -19.98 21.06 25.98
N GLU A 209 -21.06 21.84 25.90
CA GLU A 209 -21.90 21.93 24.70
C GLU A 209 -21.13 22.47 23.48
N ASN A 210 -20.32 23.51 23.67
CA ASN A 210 -19.48 24.06 22.60
C ASN A 210 -18.43 23.05 22.14
N THR A 211 -17.81 22.30 23.06
CA THR A 211 -16.83 21.25 22.74
C THR A 211 -17.48 20.13 21.94
N ILE A 212 -18.65 19.62 22.37
CA ILE A 212 -19.41 18.61 21.63
C ILE A 212 -19.74 19.09 20.22
N LYS A 213 -20.15 20.37 20.08
CA LYS A 213 -20.45 20.96 18.76
C LYS A 213 -19.22 20.95 17.83
N GLN A 214 -18.05 21.33 18.34
CA GLN A 214 -16.81 21.31 17.58
C GLN A 214 -16.41 19.89 17.17
N LEU A 215 -16.48 18.92 18.09
CA LEU A 215 -16.16 17.53 17.81
C LEU A 215 -17.12 16.91 16.77
N LYS A 216 -18.41 17.23 16.82
CA LYS A 216 -19.39 16.80 15.80
C LYS A 216 -19.12 17.42 14.43
N GLU A 217 -18.59 18.65 14.37
CA GLU A 217 -18.19 19.27 13.11
C GLU A 217 -16.93 18.61 12.52
N GLU A 218 -15.95 18.27 13.36
CA GLU A 218 -14.77 17.49 12.97
C GLU A 218 -15.19 16.10 12.45
N GLU A 219 -16.06 15.40 13.19
CA GLU A 219 -16.61 14.10 12.84
C GLU A 219 -17.25 14.13 11.43
N LYS A 220 -18.07 15.16 11.14
CA LYS A 220 -18.70 15.34 9.83
C LYS A 220 -17.67 15.51 8.72
N LYS A 221 -16.68 16.40 8.91
CA LYS A 221 -15.61 16.64 7.92
C LYS A 221 -14.79 15.38 7.65
N LEU A 222 -14.56 14.57 8.69
CA LEU A 222 -13.81 13.33 8.59
C LEU A 222 -14.58 12.27 7.80
N LYS A 223 -15.88 12.12 8.04
CA LYS A 223 -16.76 11.21 7.27
C LYS A 223 -16.77 11.54 5.78
N GLU A 224 -16.86 12.83 5.44
CA GLU A 224 -16.80 13.28 4.04
C GLU A 224 -15.47 12.91 3.38
N LYS A 225 -14.33 13.14 4.07
CA LYS A 225 -13.00 12.74 3.58
C LYS A 225 -12.85 11.24 3.40
N ILE A 226 -13.38 10.43 4.32
CA ILE A 226 -13.36 8.96 4.23
C ILE A 226 -14.15 8.50 3.00
N ALA A 227 -15.33 9.08 2.76
CA ALA A 227 -16.15 8.73 1.59
C ALA A 227 -15.39 9.01 0.29
N THR A 228 -14.89 10.24 0.10
CA THR A 228 -14.10 10.60 -1.09
C THR A 228 -12.85 9.74 -1.27
N SER A 229 -12.15 9.41 -0.18
CA SER A 229 -10.96 8.55 -0.22
C SER A 229 -11.31 7.11 -0.58
N SER A 230 -12.46 6.61 -0.13
CA SER A 230 -12.94 5.27 -0.43
C SER A 230 -13.28 5.12 -1.91
N ASP A 231 -13.94 6.11 -2.52
CA ASP A 231 -14.27 6.08 -3.96
C ASP A 231 -13.00 6.05 -4.83
N LYS A 232 -12.00 6.87 -4.47
CA LYS A 232 -10.69 6.87 -5.13
C LYS A 232 -9.96 5.53 -4.94
N LEU A 233 -10.00 4.97 -3.74
CA LEU A 233 -9.40 3.67 -3.45
C LEU A 233 -9.98 2.57 -4.34
N LEU A 234 -11.30 2.53 -4.54
CA LEU A 234 -11.94 1.54 -5.41
C LEU A 234 -11.43 1.62 -6.86
N THR A 235 -11.28 2.84 -7.36
CA THR A 235 -10.74 3.09 -8.71
C THR A 235 -9.30 2.57 -8.82
N ILE A 236 -8.47 2.89 -7.83
CA ILE A 236 -7.05 2.49 -7.79
C ILE A 236 -6.91 0.98 -7.61
N GLN A 237 -7.74 0.34 -6.79
CA GLN A 237 -7.70 -1.12 -6.59
C GLN A 237 -8.10 -1.86 -7.86
N SER A 238 -9.08 -1.35 -8.60
CA SER A 238 -9.48 -1.89 -9.90
C SER A 238 -8.34 -1.77 -10.91
N GLU A 239 -7.74 -0.57 -11.03
CA GLU A 239 -6.57 -0.31 -11.89
C GLU A 239 -5.39 -1.24 -11.52
N LEU A 240 -5.07 -1.33 -10.23
CA LEU A 240 -3.97 -2.16 -9.72
C LEU A 240 -4.16 -3.64 -10.04
N SER A 241 -5.39 -4.14 -9.89
CA SER A 241 -5.71 -5.54 -10.15
C SER A 241 -5.48 -5.90 -11.62
N GLU A 242 -5.90 -5.04 -12.55
CA GLU A 242 -5.72 -5.25 -13.98
C GLU A 242 -4.24 -5.15 -14.38
N GLU A 243 -3.55 -4.12 -13.90
CA GLU A 243 -2.15 -3.88 -14.26
C GLU A 243 -1.21 -4.97 -13.74
N MET A 244 -1.45 -5.46 -12.51
CA MET A 244 -0.66 -6.55 -11.93
C MET A 244 -0.75 -7.86 -12.71
N LEU A 245 -1.85 -8.09 -13.43
CA LEU A 245 -2.03 -9.25 -14.28
C LEU A 245 -1.29 -9.15 -15.62
N LYS A 246 -0.69 -8.00 -15.95
CA LYS A 246 0.15 -7.81 -17.13
C LYS A 246 1.63 -8.10 -16.84
N ILE A 247 2.07 -7.98 -15.59
CA ILE A 247 3.48 -8.21 -15.20
C ILE A 247 3.78 -9.72 -15.12
N VAL A 248 4.99 -10.11 -15.49
CA VAL A 248 5.55 -11.46 -15.26
C VAL A 248 6.73 -11.35 -14.30
N ASP A 249 6.47 -11.52 -13.00
CA ASP A 249 7.47 -11.44 -11.94
C ASP A 249 7.01 -12.30 -10.75
N GLU A 250 7.94 -12.92 -10.03
CA GLU A 250 7.62 -13.61 -8.78
C GLU A 250 7.30 -12.64 -7.66
N ALA A 251 7.92 -11.45 -7.66
CA ALA A 251 7.85 -10.45 -6.60
C ALA A 251 6.44 -9.93 -6.31
N ILE A 252 5.57 -9.91 -7.32
CA ILE A 252 4.22 -9.32 -7.25
C ILE A 252 3.19 -10.23 -6.57
N PHE A 253 3.50 -11.52 -6.43
CA PHE A 253 2.56 -12.50 -5.90
C PHE A 253 2.57 -12.53 -4.37
N THR A 254 1.39 -12.53 -3.76
CA THR A 254 1.21 -12.71 -2.33
C THR A 254 -0.05 -13.50 -2.00
N THR A 255 -0.07 -14.09 -0.80
CA THR A 255 -1.23 -14.74 -0.18
C THR A 255 -1.71 -13.97 1.07
N GLU A 256 -1.21 -12.74 1.26
CA GLU A 256 -1.48 -11.91 2.44
C GLU A 256 -2.31 -10.65 2.14
N LYS A 257 -2.78 -10.46 0.90
CA LYS A 257 -3.57 -9.26 0.51
C LYS A 257 -5.06 -9.40 0.85
N THR A 258 -5.35 -9.50 2.15
CA THR A 258 -6.70 -9.80 2.67
C THR A 258 -7.70 -8.67 2.40
N GLY A 259 -8.93 -9.01 2.05
CA GLY A 259 -10.04 -8.07 1.79
C GLY A 259 -9.90 -7.26 0.50
N PHE A 260 -8.91 -7.58 -0.35
CA PHE A 260 -8.67 -6.83 -1.59
C PHE A 260 -9.78 -7.06 -2.61
N TYR A 261 -10.03 -8.32 -2.98
CA TYR A 261 -11.15 -8.68 -3.84
C TYR A 261 -12.44 -8.76 -3.02
N ASN A 262 -13.49 -8.12 -3.51
CA ASN A 262 -14.81 -8.04 -2.88
C ASN A 262 -15.86 -7.61 -3.91
N GLU A 263 -17.13 -7.48 -3.52
CA GLU A 263 -18.22 -7.08 -4.43
C GLU A 263 -17.96 -5.77 -5.20
N GLN A 264 -17.22 -4.83 -4.62
CA GLN A 264 -16.90 -3.53 -5.23
C GLN A 264 -15.62 -3.56 -6.08
N VAL A 265 -14.72 -4.52 -5.81
CA VAL A 265 -13.48 -4.76 -6.54
C VAL A 265 -13.44 -6.24 -6.94
N PRO A 266 -14.18 -6.63 -7.99
CA PRO A 266 -14.29 -8.03 -8.38
C PRO A 266 -12.99 -8.55 -8.98
N ILE A 267 -12.82 -9.87 -8.99
CA ILE A 267 -11.70 -10.52 -9.68
C ILE A 267 -11.82 -10.25 -11.19
N PRO A 268 -10.76 -9.74 -11.86
CA PRO A 268 -10.77 -9.49 -13.29
C PRO A 268 -11.14 -10.73 -14.10
N LYS A 269 -12.13 -10.57 -14.98
CA LYS A 269 -12.65 -11.63 -15.87
C LYS A 269 -11.93 -11.60 -17.21
N ASN A 270 -11.35 -12.73 -17.61
CA ASN A 270 -10.64 -12.93 -18.87
C ASN A 270 -9.59 -11.83 -19.16
N PRO A 271 -8.69 -11.53 -18.21
CA PRO A 271 -7.66 -10.50 -18.41
C PRO A 271 -6.73 -10.89 -19.55
N LYS A 272 -6.21 -9.89 -20.26
CA LYS A 272 -5.25 -10.12 -21.36
C LYS A 272 -3.93 -10.65 -20.79
N MET A 273 -3.61 -11.89 -21.13
CA MET A 273 -2.37 -12.53 -20.69
C MET A 273 -1.12 -11.91 -21.34
N PRO A 274 0.00 -11.76 -20.61
CA PRO A 274 1.26 -11.31 -21.19
C PRO A 274 1.80 -12.25 -22.29
N GLU A 275 2.67 -11.71 -23.13
CA GLU A 275 3.37 -12.48 -24.18
C GLU A 275 4.62 -13.15 -23.63
N GLY A 276 5.24 -14.03 -24.43
CA GLY A 276 6.37 -14.84 -23.98
C GLY A 276 5.96 -16.07 -23.19
N LEU A 277 6.94 -16.69 -22.52
CA LEU A 277 6.75 -17.85 -21.66
C LEU A 277 6.29 -17.38 -20.27
N VAL A 278 5.13 -17.87 -19.84
CA VAL A 278 4.52 -17.49 -18.55
C VAL A 278 4.01 -18.74 -17.85
N PHE A 279 4.43 -18.93 -16.61
CA PHE A 279 3.87 -19.94 -15.71
C PHE A 279 2.79 -19.29 -14.84
N ARG A 280 1.66 -19.96 -14.63
CA ARG A 280 0.58 -19.47 -13.75
C ARG A 280 0.12 -20.61 -12.85
N ILE A 281 -0.55 -20.31 -11.74
CA ILE A 281 -1.08 -21.34 -10.83
C ILE A 281 -2.58 -21.40 -10.99
N GLN A 282 -3.09 -22.52 -11.47
CA GLN A 282 -4.52 -22.76 -11.55
C GLN A 282 -5.02 -23.28 -10.20
N ILE A 283 -5.93 -22.54 -9.56
CA ILE A 283 -6.50 -22.90 -8.25
C ILE A 283 -7.55 -23.99 -8.40
N GLY A 284 -8.42 -23.87 -9.41
CA GLY A 284 -9.48 -24.84 -9.62
C GLY A 284 -10.41 -24.49 -10.77
N PHE A 285 -11.32 -25.42 -11.05
CA PHE A 285 -12.50 -25.22 -11.92
C PHE A 285 -13.76 -25.36 -11.08
N PHE A 286 -14.68 -24.41 -11.21
CA PHE A 286 -15.92 -24.39 -10.46
C PHE A 286 -17.11 -24.29 -11.40
N ARG A 287 -18.21 -24.98 -11.09
CA ARG A 287 -19.44 -24.96 -11.90
C ARG A 287 -20.23 -23.66 -11.82
N ARG A 288 -19.85 -22.79 -10.89
CA ARG A 288 -20.43 -21.47 -10.66
C ARG A 288 -19.31 -20.53 -10.27
N GLU A 289 -19.55 -19.25 -10.49
CA GLU A 289 -18.72 -18.20 -9.93
C GLU A 289 -18.74 -18.30 -8.40
N LEU A 290 -17.56 -18.27 -7.79
CA LEU A 290 -17.42 -18.24 -6.35
C LEU A 290 -17.31 -16.79 -5.88
N PRO A 291 -17.78 -16.49 -4.65
CA PRO A 291 -17.63 -15.17 -4.07
C PRO A 291 -16.15 -14.85 -3.85
N GLU A 292 -15.79 -13.57 -3.88
CA GLU A 292 -14.40 -13.13 -3.88
C GLU A 292 -13.66 -13.48 -2.59
N GLU A 293 -14.38 -13.48 -1.47
CA GLU A 293 -13.88 -13.87 -0.15
C GLU A 293 -13.41 -15.32 -0.12
N HIS A 294 -13.87 -16.16 -1.07
CA HIS A 294 -13.38 -17.53 -1.19
C HIS A 294 -11.89 -17.57 -1.51
N PHE A 295 -11.31 -16.53 -2.09
CA PHE A 295 -9.91 -16.46 -2.51
C PHE A 295 -9.08 -15.47 -1.67
N ASP A 296 -9.53 -15.18 -0.44
CA ASP A 296 -8.99 -14.11 0.38
C ASP A 296 -7.47 -14.20 0.61
N GLY A 297 -6.81 -13.07 0.40
CA GLY A 297 -5.36 -12.93 0.49
C GLY A 297 -4.58 -13.22 -0.80
N ILE A 298 -5.14 -13.99 -1.75
CA ILE A 298 -4.44 -14.35 -2.98
C ILE A 298 -4.47 -13.17 -3.97
N PHE A 299 -3.29 -12.70 -4.35
CA PHE A 299 -3.14 -11.58 -5.28
C PHE A 299 -1.85 -11.69 -6.12
N PRO A 300 -1.86 -11.34 -7.42
CA PRO A 300 -3.03 -11.03 -8.24
C PRO A 300 -3.77 -12.30 -8.67
N LEU A 301 -5.08 -12.20 -8.86
CA LEU A 301 -5.96 -13.30 -9.22
C LEU A 301 -6.79 -12.94 -10.45
N ALA A 302 -7.03 -13.93 -11.31
CA ALA A 302 -7.86 -13.81 -12.50
C ALA A 302 -8.93 -14.90 -12.51
N SER A 303 -10.09 -14.59 -13.06
CA SER A 303 -11.12 -15.56 -13.39
C SER A 303 -11.26 -15.67 -14.90
N GLU A 304 -11.47 -16.88 -15.40
CA GLU A 304 -11.67 -17.17 -16.81
C GLU A 304 -12.90 -18.05 -16.96
N GLN A 305 -13.85 -17.60 -17.78
CA GLN A 305 -15.05 -18.37 -18.04
C GLN A 305 -14.76 -19.39 -19.15
N ILE A 306 -14.91 -20.67 -18.82
CA ILE A 306 -14.73 -21.81 -19.71
C ILE A 306 -16.11 -22.33 -20.09
N ASP A 307 -16.49 -22.04 -21.33
CA ASP A 307 -17.84 -22.24 -21.85
C ASP A 307 -18.91 -21.60 -20.94
N ASN A 308 -20.17 -22.02 -21.06
CA ASN A 308 -21.25 -21.48 -20.22
C ASN A 308 -21.35 -22.14 -18.83
N THR A 309 -20.41 -23.02 -18.46
CA THR A 309 -20.61 -23.97 -17.36
C THR A 309 -19.52 -23.94 -16.30
N TYR A 310 -18.29 -23.53 -16.63
CA TYR A 310 -17.17 -23.62 -15.71
C TYR A 310 -16.42 -22.29 -15.60
N PHE A 311 -15.93 -21.99 -14.40
CA PHE A 311 -15.09 -20.85 -14.09
C PHE A 311 -13.75 -21.37 -13.60
N ARG A 312 -12.67 -20.90 -14.22
CA ARG A 312 -11.30 -21.20 -13.87
C ARG A 312 -10.71 -20.01 -13.13
N TYR A 313 -10.09 -20.26 -11.98
CA TYR A 313 -9.35 -19.22 -11.25
C TYR A 313 -7.85 -19.48 -11.33
N ILE A 314 -7.10 -18.43 -11.64
CA ILE A 314 -5.67 -18.50 -11.91
C ILE A 314 -4.94 -17.36 -11.19
N ALA A 315 -3.93 -17.72 -10.39
CA ALA A 315 -3.14 -16.79 -9.62
C ALA A 315 -1.76 -16.55 -10.26
N GLY A 316 -1.38 -15.26 -10.28
CA GLY A 316 -0.06 -14.78 -10.67
C GLY A 316 0.36 -15.05 -12.12
N ASN A 317 1.51 -14.48 -12.47
CA ASN A 317 2.26 -14.73 -13.68
C ASN A 317 3.74 -14.80 -13.31
N PHE A 318 4.34 -15.96 -13.49
CA PHE A 318 5.68 -16.27 -13.02
C PHE A 318 6.63 -16.48 -14.21
N PRO A 319 7.86 -15.95 -14.13
CA PRO A 319 8.83 -16.07 -15.22
C PRO A 319 9.42 -17.48 -15.35
N THR A 320 9.37 -18.28 -14.27
CA THR A 320 9.96 -19.62 -14.24
C THR A 320 9.06 -20.61 -13.51
N TYR A 321 9.20 -21.89 -13.83
CA TYR A 321 8.52 -22.98 -13.13
C TYR A 321 8.85 -22.99 -11.63
N GLU A 322 10.11 -22.78 -11.25
CA GLU A 322 10.53 -22.79 -9.85
C GLU A 322 9.93 -21.62 -9.05
N ALA A 323 9.78 -20.44 -9.67
CA ALA A 323 9.05 -19.32 -9.05
C ALA A 323 7.57 -19.67 -8.83
N ALA A 324 6.91 -20.25 -9.84
CA ALA A 324 5.53 -20.71 -9.70
C ALA A 324 5.39 -21.80 -8.63
N LYS A 325 6.37 -22.72 -8.52
CA LYS A 325 6.38 -23.80 -7.54
C LYS A 325 6.48 -23.31 -6.10
N ARG A 326 7.33 -22.32 -5.83
CA ARG A 326 7.39 -21.67 -4.50
C ARG A 326 6.07 -21.01 -4.14
N SER A 327 5.47 -20.30 -5.09
CA SER A 327 4.16 -19.65 -4.89
C SER A 327 3.01 -20.64 -4.76
N LEU A 328 3.06 -21.77 -5.45
CA LEU A 328 2.10 -22.87 -5.32
C LEU A 328 2.07 -23.42 -3.89
N GLN A 329 3.22 -23.55 -3.24
CA GLN A 329 3.28 -23.99 -1.85
C GLN A 329 2.47 -23.05 -0.94
N LYS A 330 2.60 -21.72 -1.11
CA LYS A 330 1.82 -20.73 -0.35
C LYS A 330 0.31 -20.85 -0.59
N ILE A 331 -0.09 -21.16 -1.83
CA ILE A 331 -1.50 -21.41 -2.19
C ILE A 331 -2.00 -22.70 -1.55
N ASN A 332 -1.19 -23.76 -1.54
CA ASN A 332 -1.54 -25.01 -0.87
C ASN A 332 -1.70 -24.81 0.65
N ASP A 333 -0.83 -24.01 1.27
CA ASP A 333 -0.89 -23.66 2.69
C ASP A 333 -2.16 -22.87 3.04
N LYS A 334 -2.76 -22.18 2.07
CA LYS A 334 -4.08 -21.53 2.18
C LYS A 334 -5.26 -22.49 2.03
N GLY A 335 -5.02 -23.77 1.75
CA GLY A 335 -6.05 -24.82 1.67
C GLY A 335 -6.42 -25.27 0.25
N TYR A 336 -5.77 -24.75 -0.79
CA TYR A 336 -6.04 -25.15 -2.18
C TYR A 336 -5.09 -26.27 -2.62
N SER A 337 -5.17 -27.44 -1.99
CA SER A 337 -4.24 -28.57 -2.21
C SER A 337 -4.21 -29.10 -3.65
N ASP A 338 -5.30 -28.91 -4.40
CA ASP A 338 -5.45 -29.36 -5.78
C ASP A 338 -4.94 -28.34 -6.80
N ALA A 339 -4.41 -27.20 -6.35
CA ALA A 339 -3.83 -26.21 -7.22
C ALA A 339 -2.60 -26.76 -7.96
N PHE A 340 -2.41 -26.36 -9.22
CA PHE A 340 -1.30 -26.84 -10.02
C PHE A 340 -0.80 -25.80 -11.02
N ILE A 341 0.44 -25.97 -11.46
CA ILE A 341 1.10 -25.05 -12.39
C ILE A 341 0.66 -25.35 -13.82
N VAL A 342 0.33 -24.29 -14.55
CA VAL A 342 0.07 -24.30 -15.99
C VAL A 342 1.07 -23.38 -16.71
N ALA A 343 1.40 -23.69 -17.95
CA ALA A 343 2.30 -22.88 -18.76
C ALA A 343 1.62 -22.38 -20.03
N TYR A 344 1.97 -21.15 -20.40
CA TYR A 344 1.53 -20.50 -21.62
C TYR A 344 2.75 -19.94 -22.36
N PHE A 345 2.72 -20.03 -23.68
CA PHE A 345 3.69 -19.37 -24.55
C PHE A 345 2.93 -18.55 -25.58
N ASN A 346 3.15 -17.23 -25.60
CA ASN A 346 2.44 -16.29 -26.47
C ASN A 346 0.91 -16.50 -26.39
N ARG A 347 0.39 -16.49 -25.15
CA ARG A 347 -1.04 -16.65 -24.81
C ARG A 347 -1.66 -18.00 -25.19
N LYS A 348 -0.87 -18.97 -25.68
CA LYS A 348 -1.32 -20.33 -25.98
C LYS A 348 -0.84 -21.28 -24.90
N LYS A 349 -1.75 -22.10 -24.38
CA LYS A 349 -1.41 -23.12 -23.38
C LYS A 349 -0.44 -24.13 -24.00
N ILE A 350 0.64 -24.44 -23.30
CA ILE A 350 1.62 -25.46 -23.69
C ILE A 350 1.80 -26.47 -22.55
N SER A 351 2.41 -27.62 -22.85
CA SER A 351 2.73 -28.60 -21.81
C SER A 351 3.88 -28.08 -20.92
N ILE A 352 3.94 -28.54 -19.66
CA ILE A 352 5.07 -28.19 -18.78
C ILE A 352 6.40 -28.68 -19.36
N SER A 353 6.42 -29.86 -19.99
CA SER A 353 7.63 -30.38 -20.64
C SER A 353 8.11 -29.50 -21.78
N GLU A 354 7.20 -28.92 -22.56
CA GLU A 354 7.54 -27.97 -23.62
C GLU A 354 7.99 -26.63 -23.05
N ALA A 355 7.36 -26.17 -21.97
CA ALA A 355 7.74 -24.93 -21.30
C ALA A 355 9.15 -24.99 -20.72
N LEU A 356 9.57 -26.13 -20.17
CA LEU A 356 10.90 -26.33 -19.60
C LEU A 356 12.01 -26.52 -20.65
N SER A 357 11.66 -26.69 -21.93
CA SER A 357 12.63 -26.84 -23.02
C SER A 357 12.82 -25.57 -23.86
N LYS A 358 12.06 -24.51 -23.54
CA LYS A 358 12.24 -23.15 -24.07
C LYS A 358 13.08 -22.34 -23.09
#